data_AF-A0A923UBL5-F1
#
_entry.id   AF-A0A923UBL5-F1
#
_cell.length_a   1.000
_cell.length_b   1.000
_cell.length_c   1.000
_cell.angle_alpha   90.00
_cell.angle_beta   90.00
_cell.angle_gamma   90.00
#
_symmetry.space_group_name_H-M   'P 1'
#
loop_
_entity.id
_entity.type
_entity.pdbx_description
1 polymer ?
#
loop_
_entity_poly.entity_id
_entity_poly.type
_entity_poly.pdbx_seq_one_letter_code
_entity_poly.pdbx_strand_id
1 'polypeptide(L)' 'ETKVIVETVLRRTDAVTRIDTSAVLAGVTKRELELGESSRDGHVQLWPHRHGTDAMFICLLEKSL' A
#
# COMPACT_ATOMS: atom_id res chain seq x y z
N GLU A 1 -10.53 8.15 -4.67
CA GLU A 1 -9.57 8.58 -5.71
C GLU A 1 -8.38 7.62 -5.81
N THR A 2 -7.61 7.40 -4.74
CA THR A 2 -6.31 6.70 -4.78
C THR A 2 -6.36 5.23 -5.23
N LYS A 3 -7.13 4.36 -4.54
CA LYS A 3 -7.23 2.92 -4.87
C LYS A 3 -7.64 2.66 -6.33
N VAL A 4 -8.64 3.41 -6.80
CA VAL A 4 -9.20 3.27 -8.16
C VAL A 4 -8.18 3.58 -9.26
N ILE A 5 -7.29 4.56 -9.02
CA ILE A 5 -6.20 4.89 -9.96
C ILE A 5 -5.22 3.72 -10.05
N VAL A 6 -4.79 3.16 -8.91
CA VAL A 6 -3.88 2.01 -8.88
C VAL A 6 -4.48 0.80 -9.58
N GLU A 7 -5.74 0.47 -9.28
CA GLU A 7 -6.46 -0.63 -9.94
C GLU A 7 -6.59 -0.42 -11.46
N THR A 8 -6.70 0.83 -11.90
CA THR A 8 -6.74 1.16 -13.32
C THR A 8 -5.40 0.94 -14.01
N VAL A 9 -4.28 1.29 -13.36
CA VAL A 9 -2.94 1.02 -13.90
C VAL A 9 -2.69 -0.49 -13.99
N LEU A 10 -2.95 -1.23 -12.93
CA LEU A 10 -2.75 -2.69 -12.90
C LEU A 10 -3.57 -3.42 -13.97
N ARG A 11 -4.78 -2.94 -14.30
CA ARG A 11 -5.61 -3.50 -15.37
C ARG A 11 -5.10 -3.16 -16.78
N ARG A 12 -4.39 -2.04 -16.94
CA ARG A 12 -3.98 -1.50 -18.25
C ARG A 12 -2.53 -1.81 -18.61
N THR A 13 -1.75 -2.35 -17.70
CA THR A 13 -0.31 -2.53 -17.89
C THR A 13 0.13 -3.87 -17.32
N ASP A 14 0.22 -4.87 -18.20
CA ASP A 14 0.56 -6.25 -17.83
C ASP A 14 1.97 -6.39 -17.22
N ALA A 15 2.86 -5.45 -17.52
CA ALA A 15 4.23 -5.40 -16.98
C ALA A 15 4.32 -4.80 -15.56
N VAL A 16 3.20 -4.50 -14.90
CA VAL A 16 3.19 -3.92 -13.56
C VAL A 16 2.38 -4.82 -12.62
N THR A 17 3.01 -5.21 -11.51
CA THR A 17 2.37 -6.02 -10.47
C THR A 17 2.36 -5.28 -9.13
N ARG A 18 1.44 -5.67 -8.24
CA ARG A 18 1.38 -5.13 -6.88
C ARG A 18 2.22 -5.98 -5.95
N ILE A 19 3.04 -5.32 -5.12
CA ILE A 19 3.78 -5.95 -4.02
C ILE A 19 2.94 -5.88 -2.75
N ASP A 20 3.05 -6.88 -1.88
CA ASP A 20 2.48 -6.80 -0.52
C ASP A 20 3.15 -5.65 0.26
N THR A 21 2.48 -4.50 0.24
CA THR A 21 2.96 -3.28 0.90
C THR A 21 3.04 -3.46 2.41
N SER A 22 2.15 -4.27 3.01
CA SER A 22 2.13 -4.48 4.46
C SER A 22 3.35 -5.27 4.93
N ALA A 23 3.71 -6.32 4.21
CA ALA A 23 4.90 -7.12 4.48
C ALA A 23 6.20 -6.30 4.37
N VAL A 24 6.30 -5.44 3.35
CA VAL A 24 7.48 -4.57 3.20
C VAL A 24 7.56 -3.56 4.34
N LEU A 25 6.44 -2.92 4.71
CA LEU A 25 6.42 -1.94 5.80
C LEU A 25 6.79 -2.56 7.14
N ALA A 26 6.35 -3.80 7.42
CA ALA A 26 6.72 -4.52 8.64
C ALA A 26 8.25 -4.72 8.78
N GLY A 27 8.99 -4.76 7.67
CA GLY A 27 10.45 -4.87 7.67
C GLY A 27 11.20 -3.55 7.86
N VAL A 28 10.55 -2.40 7.71
CA VAL A 28 11.19 -1.07 7.76
C VAL A 28 10.68 -0.17 8.89
N THR A 29 9.52 -0.46 9.46
CA THR A 29 8.99 0.31 10.59
C THR A 29 9.58 -0.14 11.91
N LYS A 30 9.82 0.81 12.82
CA LYS A 30 10.37 0.53 14.17
C LYS A 30 9.36 -0.14 15.09
N ARG A 31 8.08 -0.06 14.75
CA ARG A 31 6.94 -0.60 15.50
C ARG A 31 5.98 -1.22 14.51
N GLU A 32 5.25 -2.22 14.97
CA GLU A 32 4.14 -2.79 14.23
C GLU A 32 3.08 -1.72 13.93
N LEU A 33 2.54 -1.74 12.72
CA LEU A 33 1.48 -0.83 12.31
C LEU A 33 0.12 -1.48 12.52
N GLU A 34 -0.82 -0.76 13.14
CA GLU A 34 -2.21 -1.21 13.29
C GLU A 34 -2.98 -1.00 11.99
N LEU A 35 -2.75 -1.91 11.04
CA LEU A 35 -3.35 -1.87 9.72
C LEU A 35 -4.79 -2.37 9.74
N GLY A 36 -5.67 -1.66 9.03
CA GLY A 36 -7.05 -2.09 8.78
C GLY A 36 -7.14 -3.13 7.66
N GLU A 37 -8.38 -3.41 7.23
CA GLU A 37 -8.66 -4.38 6.15
C GLU A 37 -8.00 -4.02 4.81
N SER A 38 -7.64 -2.75 4.59
CA SER A 38 -6.94 -2.30 3.37
C SER A 38 -5.62 -3.02 3.11
N SER A 39 -4.94 -3.50 4.17
CA SER A 39 -3.75 -4.34 4.05
C SER A 39 -3.99 -5.61 3.22
N ARG A 40 -5.21 -6.18 3.28
CA ARG A 40 -5.61 -7.37 2.51
C ARG A 40 -5.72 -7.09 1.01
N ASP A 41 -5.90 -5.83 0.63
CA ASP A 41 -5.96 -5.37 -0.76
C ASP A 41 -4.56 -5.00 -1.32
N GLY A 42 -3.49 -5.31 -0.57
CA GLY A 42 -2.08 -5.11 -0.97
C GLY A 42 -1.58 -3.67 -0.88
N HIS A 43 -2.34 -2.78 -0.23
CA HIS A 43 -1.95 -1.39 0.03
C HIS A 43 -2.14 -1.04 1.50
N VAL A 44 -1.56 0.07 1.95
CA VAL A 44 -1.64 0.53 3.34
C VAL A 44 -2.23 1.94 3.40
N GLN A 45 -3.11 2.16 4.38
CA GLN A 45 -3.57 3.50 4.73
C GLN A 45 -3.14 3.83 6.16
N LEU A 46 -2.49 4.97 6.32
CA LEU A 46 -2.12 5.52 7.62
C LEU A 46 -3.04 6.69 7.95
N TRP A 47 -3.26 6.86 9.24
CA TRP A 47 -4.25 7.78 9.80
C TRP A 47 -3.64 8.52 10.99
N PRO A 48 -3.83 9.84 11.12
CA PRO A 48 -3.21 10.62 12.18
C PRO A 48 -3.47 10.10 13.58
N HIS A 49 -4.73 9.78 13.86
CA HIS A 49 -5.16 9.31 15.17
C HIS A 49 -4.66 7.89 15.54
N ARG A 50 -4.18 7.09 14.57
CA ARG A 50 -3.65 5.74 14.83
C ARG A 50 -2.13 5.68 14.77
N HIS A 51 -1.54 6.41 13.82
CA HIS A 51 -0.15 6.25 13.44
C HIS A 51 0.73 7.45 13.79
N GLY A 52 0.13 8.59 14.20
CA GLY A 52 0.89 9.80 14.55
C GLY A 52 1.54 10.48 13.35
N THR A 53 0.99 10.29 12.15
CA THR A 53 1.46 10.88 10.88
C THR A 53 0.32 11.62 10.18
N ASP A 54 0.56 12.32 9.08
CA ASP A 54 -0.55 12.74 8.21
C ASP A 54 -1.29 11.52 7.62
N ALA A 55 -2.49 11.74 7.07
CA ALA A 55 -3.22 10.70 6.36
C ALA A 55 -2.49 10.32 5.07
N MET A 56 -2.14 9.05 4.92
CA MET A 56 -1.34 8.57 3.79
C MET A 56 -1.95 7.31 3.17
N PHE A 57 -1.72 7.13 1.87
CA PHE A 57 -1.96 5.89 1.14
C PHE A 57 -0.65 5.44 0.52
N ILE A 58 -0.28 4.19 0.72
CA ILE A 58 0.96 3.60 0.23
C ILE A 58 0.60 2.33 -0.54
N CYS A 59 1.05 2.23 -1.79
CA CYS A 59 0.95 1.02 -2.59
C CYS A 59 2.27 0.84 -3.34
N LEU A 60 2.92 -0.30 -3.14
CA LEU A 60 4.14 -0.64 -3.84
C LEU A 60 3.80 -1.40 -5.13
N LEU A 61 4.42 -0.97 -6.22
CA LEU A 61 4.29 -1.57 -7.53
C LEU A 61 5.67 -1.97 -8.03
N GLU A 62 5.75 -3.14 -8.64
CA GLU A 62 6.94 -3.62 -9.33
C GLU A 62 6.69 -3.57 -10.82
N LYS A 63 7.70 -3.13 -11.58
CA LYS A 63 7.72 -3.28 -13.03
C LYS A 63 8.53 -4.54 -13.36
N SER A 64 7.89 -5.51 -13.98
CA SER A 64 8.56 -6.66 -14.57
C SER A 64 9.33 -6.20 -15.81
N LEU A 65 10.64 -6.49 -15.86
CA LEU A 65 11.50 -6.24 -17.02
C LEU A 65 11.30 -7.29 -18.10
#